data_AF-A0A377A348-F1
#
_entry.id   AF-A0A377A348-F1
#
_cell.length_a   1.000
_cell.length_b   1.000
_cell.length_c   1.000
_cell.angle_alpha   90.00
_cell.angle_beta   90.00
_cell.angle_gamma   90.00
#
_symmetry.space_group_name_H-M   'P 1'
#
loop_
_entity.id
_entity.type
_entity.pdbx_description
1 polymer ?
#
loop_
_entity_poly.entity_id
_entity_poly.type
_entity_poly.pdbx_seq_one_letter_code
_entity_poly.pdbx_strand_id
1 'polypeptide(L)'
;MAHDEQWLTPRLQTAATLCNQTPAATESPLWLGVDLGTCDVVSMVVDRDGQPVAVCLDWADVVRDGIVWDFFGAVTIVRRHLDTLEQQFGRRFSHAATSFPPGTDPRISINVLESAGLEVSHVLDEPTAVADLLQLDNAGVVDIGGGTTGIAIVKKGKVTYSADEATGGHHISLTLAGNRRISLEEAEQYKRRSR
;
A
#
# COMPACT_ATOMS: atom_id res chain seq x y z
N MET A 1 -20.98 16.19 0.94
CA MET A 1 -20.11 16.73 -0.12
C MET A 1 -18.70 16.34 0.30
N ALA A 2 -18.01 15.50 -0.47
CA ALA A 2 -16.59 15.24 -0.24
C ALA A 2 -15.89 16.60 -0.24
N HIS A 3 -15.23 16.94 0.87
CA HIS A 3 -14.41 18.13 0.93
C HIS A 3 -13.38 18.07 -0.18
N ASP A 4 -13.18 19.22 -0.83
CA ASP A 4 -12.31 19.48 -1.98
C ASP A 4 -11.06 18.58 -2.02
N GLU A 5 -11.11 17.47 -2.76
CA GLU A 5 -10.00 16.51 -2.94
C GLU A 5 -8.83 17.10 -3.75
N GLN A 6 -8.84 18.42 -4.01
CA GLN A 6 -7.78 19.19 -4.66
C GLN A 6 -6.41 19.01 -3.98
N TRP A 7 -6.38 18.63 -2.70
CA TRP A 7 -5.14 18.34 -1.98
C TRP A 7 -4.55 16.95 -2.29
N LEU A 8 -5.40 15.97 -2.63
CA LEU A 8 -5.00 14.56 -2.76
C LEU A 8 -4.21 14.32 -4.04
N THR A 9 -4.74 14.79 -5.17
CA THR A 9 -4.12 14.53 -6.49
C THR A 9 -2.67 15.05 -6.56
N PRO A 10 -2.35 16.28 -6.14
CA PRO A 10 -0.97 16.75 -6.11
C PRO A 10 -0.07 15.88 -5.23
N ARG A 11 -0.55 15.43 -4.06
CA ARG A 11 0.23 14.55 -3.19
C ARG A 11 0.50 13.19 -3.83
N LEU A 12 -0.51 12.58 -4.47
CA LEU A 12 -0.32 11.32 -5.18
C LEU A 12 0.66 11.47 -6.35
N GLN A 13 0.63 12.60 -7.07
CA GLN A 13 1.61 12.89 -8.12
C GLN A 13 3.03 13.07 -7.56
N THR A 14 3.17 13.74 -6.41
CA THR A 14 4.45 13.84 -5.70
C THR A 14 4.95 12.46 -5.27
N ALA A 15 4.11 11.63 -4.64
CA ALA A 15 4.45 10.27 -4.25
C ALA A 15 4.90 9.42 -5.46
N ALA A 16 4.17 9.49 -6.57
CA ALA A 16 4.52 8.81 -7.81
C ALA A 16 5.89 9.26 -8.36
N THR A 17 6.18 10.57 -8.31
CA THR A 17 7.46 11.12 -8.74
C THR A 17 8.62 10.67 -7.85
N LEU A 18 8.37 10.53 -6.54
CA LEU A 18 9.37 10.11 -5.54
C LEU A 18 9.57 8.59 -5.48
N CYS A 19 8.73 7.81 -6.15
CA CYS A 19 8.76 6.35 -6.10
C CYS A 19 10.10 5.78 -6.57
N ASN A 20 10.84 5.20 -5.63
CA ASN A 20 12.20 4.70 -5.79
C ASN A 20 13.20 5.77 -6.30
N GLN A 21 12.94 7.05 -6.00
CA GLN A 21 13.81 8.18 -6.34
C GLN A 21 14.40 8.82 -5.07
N THR A 22 15.17 9.90 -5.26
CA THR A 22 15.70 10.74 -4.19
C THR A 22 14.56 11.35 -3.36
N PRO A 23 14.68 11.41 -2.01
CA PRO A 23 13.65 11.99 -1.15
C PRO A 23 13.50 13.50 -1.36
N ALA A 24 12.33 14.04 -1.03
CA ALA A 24 12.13 15.47 -0.87
C ALA A 24 12.88 15.99 0.36
N ALA A 25 13.42 17.20 0.26
CA ALA A 25 14.07 17.86 1.40
C ALA A 25 13.02 18.36 2.40
N THR A 26 13.19 18.01 3.68
CA THR A 26 12.34 18.51 4.77
C THR A 26 13.06 18.41 6.11
N GLU A 27 12.81 19.39 6.97
CA GLU A 27 13.28 19.42 8.37
C GLU A 27 12.17 18.98 9.34
N SER A 28 10.98 18.66 8.81
CA SER A 28 9.84 18.25 9.61
C SER A 28 10.02 16.83 10.18
N PRO A 29 9.37 16.51 11.31
CA PRO A 29 9.20 15.12 11.74
C PRO A 29 8.62 14.27 10.60
N LEU A 30 9.09 13.02 10.51
CA LEU A 30 8.73 12.08 9.47
C LEU A 30 7.97 10.89 10.07
N TRP A 31 6.98 10.40 9.34
CA TRP A 31 6.26 9.17 9.68
C TRP A 31 6.32 8.18 8.53
N LEU A 32 6.48 6.91 8.88
CA LEU A 32 6.56 5.80 7.94
C LEU A 32 5.24 5.00 7.98
N GLY A 33 4.67 4.76 6.81
CA GLY A 33 3.64 3.75 6.57
C GLY A 33 4.19 2.63 5.70
N VAL A 34 3.84 1.38 6.02
CA VAL A 34 4.19 0.20 5.21
C VAL A 34 2.93 -0.56 4.86
N ASP A 35 2.72 -0.81 3.58
CA ASP A 35 1.62 -1.59 3.05
C ASP A 35 2.13 -2.89 2.41
N LEU A 36 1.48 -4.00 2.71
CA LEU A 36 1.80 -5.33 2.20
C LEU A 36 0.70 -5.78 1.25
N GLY A 37 0.86 -5.43 -0.02
CA GLY A 37 -0.09 -5.75 -1.07
C GLY A 37 0.11 -7.15 -1.65
N THR A 38 -0.90 -7.57 -2.41
CA THR A 38 -0.88 -8.82 -3.19
C THR A 38 0.03 -8.78 -4.41
N CYS A 39 0.45 -7.60 -4.86
CA CYS A 39 1.33 -7.42 -6.02
C CYS A 39 2.60 -6.62 -5.74
N ASP A 40 2.65 -5.91 -4.62
CA ASP A 40 3.77 -5.05 -4.24
C ASP A 40 3.82 -4.87 -2.72
N VAL A 41 4.99 -4.47 -2.25
CA VAL A 41 5.17 -3.92 -0.91
C VAL A 41 5.54 -2.45 -1.08
N VAL A 42 4.88 -1.58 -0.33
CA VAL A 42 5.10 -0.14 -0.40
C VAL A 42 5.51 0.38 0.98
N SER A 43 6.52 1.24 1.01
CA SER A 43 6.91 2.00 2.19
C SER A 43 6.90 3.47 1.84
N MET A 44 6.02 4.24 2.47
CA MET A 44 5.86 5.66 2.21
C MET A 44 6.20 6.47 3.46
N VAL A 45 7.05 7.47 3.28
CA VAL A 45 7.38 8.45 4.30
C VAL A 45 6.64 9.74 4.00
N VAL A 46 5.96 10.28 5.01
CA VAL A 46 5.30 11.59 4.95
C VAL A 46 5.83 12.51 6.05
N ASP A 47 5.74 13.81 5.82
CA ASP A 47 6.06 14.82 6.84
C ASP A 47 4.87 15.17 7.75
N ARG A 48 5.06 16.19 8.60
CA ARG A 48 4.05 16.63 9.56
C ARG A 48 2.70 17.05 8.98
N ASP A 49 2.72 17.51 7.73
CA ASP A 49 1.55 18.02 7.02
C ASP A 49 0.94 16.94 6.11
N GLY A 50 1.50 15.72 6.15
CA GLY A 50 1.12 14.60 5.31
C GLY A 50 1.61 14.74 3.87
N GLN A 51 2.65 15.55 3.62
CA GLN A 51 3.28 15.63 2.31
C GLN A 51 4.19 14.42 2.09
N PRO A 52 4.11 13.72 0.94
CA PRO A 52 5.03 12.63 0.63
C PRO A 52 6.47 13.12 0.53
N VAL A 53 7.38 12.41 1.20
CA VAL A 53 8.81 12.73 1.29
C VAL A 53 9.66 11.67 0.62
N ALA A 54 9.32 10.39 0.79
CA ALA A 54 9.99 9.29 0.11
C ALA A 54 9.00 8.13 -0.10
N VAL A 55 9.22 7.36 -1.15
CA VAL A 55 8.44 6.16 -1.46
C VAL A 55 9.40 5.07 -1.94
N CYS A 56 9.37 3.92 -1.27
CA CYS A 56 10.00 2.69 -1.75
C CYS A 56 8.90 1.71 -2.17
N LEU A 57 9.04 1.13 -3.36
CA LEU A 57 8.09 0.15 -3.89
C LEU A 57 8.87 -1.00 -4.52
N ASP A 58 8.55 -2.21 -4.08
CA ASP A 58 9.03 -3.44 -4.69
C ASP A 58 7.82 -4.27 -5.13
N TRP A 59 7.78 -4.62 -6.42
CA TRP A 59 6.81 -5.59 -6.91
C TRP A 59 7.10 -6.95 -6.29
N ALA A 60 6.10 -7.55 -5.66
CA ALA A 60 6.27 -8.72 -4.82
C ALA A 60 4.99 -9.55 -4.78
N ASP A 61 5.16 -10.87 -4.75
CA ASP A 61 4.07 -11.81 -4.57
C ASP A 61 4.27 -12.47 -3.20
N VAL A 62 4.00 -11.70 -2.15
CA VAL A 62 4.22 -12.13 -0.75
C VAL A 62 2.91 -12.33 0.00
N VAL A 63 1.83 -11.71 -0.44
CA VAL A 63 0.47 -11.86 0.10
C VAL A 63 -0.43 -12.53 -0.94
N ARG A 64 -1.14 -13.57 -0.52
CA ARG A 64 -2.19 -14.24 -1.31
C ARG A 64 -3.37 -14.58 -0.41
N ASP A 65 -4.57 -14.23 -0.85
CA ASP A 65 -5.83 -14.54 -0.16
C ASP A 65 -5.81 -14.19 1.35
N GLY A 66 -5.24 -13.03 1.70
CA GLY A 66 -5.14 -12.57 3.08
C GLY A 66 -4.08 -13.26 3.93
N ILE A 67 -3.15 -14.00 3.32
CA ILE A 67 -2.05 -14.69 3.99
C ILE A 67 -0.72 -14.20 3.43
N VAL A 68 0.20 -13.80 4.32
CA VAL A 68 1.61 -13.62 3.96
C VAL A 68 2.25 -15.00 3.79
N TRP A 69 2.30 -15.49 2.54
CA TRP A 69 2.76 -16.84 2.24
C TRP A 69 4.29 -16.91 2.12
N ASP A 70 4.94 -15.83 1.67
CA ASP A 70 6.40 -15.67 1.69
C ASP A 70 6.81 -14.66 2.77
N PHE A 71 6.71 -15.11 4.02
CA PHE A 71 7.02 -14.28 5.19
C PHE A 71 8.47 -13.75 5.18
N PHE A 72 9.44 -14.61 4.87
CA PHE A 72 10.84 -14.20 4.85
C PHE A 72 11.14 -13.24 3.69
N GLY A 73 10.51 -13.45 2.53
CA GLY A 73 10.55 -12.51 1.42
C GLY A 73 10.00 -11.13 1.80
N ALA A 74 8.81 -11.10 2.42
CA ALA A 74 8.19 -9.86 2.90
C ALA A 74 9.11 -9.11 3.89
N VAL A 75 9.64 -9.81 4.90
CA VAL A 75 10.58 -9.21 5.88
C VAL A 75 11.84 -8.69 5.19
N THR A 76 12.37 -9.41 4.20
CA THR A 76 13.56 -9.00 3.45
C THR A 76 13.30 -7.74 2.65
N ILE A 77 12.15 -7.62 1.99
CA ILE A 77 11.75 -6.43 1.24
C ILE A 77 11.61 -5.23 2.18
N VAL A 78 10.89 -5.37 3.29
CA VAL A 78 10.71 -4.28 4.26
C VAL A 78 12.06 -3.83 4.82
N ARG A 79 12.96 -4.76 5.17
CA ARG A 79 14.33 -4.40 5.61
C ARG A 79 15.10 -3.63 4.55
N ARG A 80 15.02 -4.06 3.28
CA ARG A 80 15.66 -3.33 2.17
C ARG A 80 15.12 -1.92 2.05
N HIS A 81 13.80 -1.72 2.14
CA HIS A 81 13.20 -0.39 2.15
C HIS A 81 13.73 0.45 3.32
N LEU A 82 13.80 -0.11 4.53
CA LEU A 82 14.34 0.58 5.70
C LEU A 82 15.80 0.99 5.52
N ASP A 83 16.62 0.12 4.94
CA ASP A 83 18.03 0.41 4.67
C ASP A 83 18.19 1.51 3.62
N THR A 84 17.35 1.51 2.57
CA THR A 84 17.29 2.61 1.58
C THR A 84 16.89 3.92 2.24
N LEU A 85 15.84 3.92 3.06
CA LEU A 85 15.38 5.12 3.76
C LEU A 85 16.43 5.61 4.77
N GLU A 86 17.13 4.71 5.46
CA GLU A 86 18.23 5.08 6.37
C GLU A 86 19.39 5.75 5.63
N GLN A 87 19.76 5.26 4.45
CA GLN A 87 20.76 5.91 3.59
C GLN A 87 20.30 7.29 3.12
N GLN A 88 19.01 7.45 2.82
CA GLN A 88 18.43 8.70 2.34
C GLN A 88 18.32 9.78 3.43
N PHE A 89 17.94 9.39 4.67
CA PHE A 89 17.68 10.33 5.76
C PHE A 89 18.79 10.37 6.83
N GLY A 90 19.79 9.51 6.73
CA GLY A 90 20.87 9.39 7.73
C GLY A 90 20.40 8.88 9.09
N ARG A 91 19.19 8.33 9.19
CA ARG A 91 18.61 7.77 10.41
C ARG A 91 17.69 6.60 10.10
N ARG A 92 17.70 5.57 10.95
CA ARG A 92 16.80 4.43 10.84
C ARG A 92 15.41 4.76 11.41
N PHE A 93 14.36 4.40 10.69
CA PHE A 93 13.01 4.39 11.25
C PHE A 93 12.86 3.23 12.24
N SER A 94 12.35 3.53 13.42
CA SER A 94 12.05 2.52 14.45
C SER A 94 10.55 2.24 14.59
N HIS A 95 9.68 3.08 14.04
CA HIS A 95 8.23 2.94 14.12
C HIS A 95 7.59 3.05 12.74
N ALA A 96 6.51 2.32 12.52
CA ALA A 96 5.68 2.46 11.32
C ALA A 96 4.21 2.17 11.59
N ALA A 97 3.34 2.80 10.81
CA ALA A 97 1.94 2.39 10.67
C ALA A 97 1.81 1.35 9.55
N THR A 98 0.76 0.53 9.60
CA THR A 98 0.47 -0.45 8.54
C THR A 98 -1.02 -0.66 8.33
N SER A 99 -1.35 -1.26 7.19
CA SER A 99 -2.69 -1.68 6.80
C SER A 99 -2.82 -3.20 6.74
N PHE A 100 -4.06 -3.69 6.70
CA PHE A 100 -4.36 -5.09 6.43
C PHE A 100 -5.69 -5.22 5.65
N PRO A 101 -5.84 -6.27 4.81
CA PRO A 101 -7.06 -6.51 4.06
C PRO A 101 -8.25 -6.82 4.97
N PRO A 102 -9.47 -6.39 4.60
CA PRO A 102 -10.69 -6.74 5.32
C PRO A 102 -10.86 -8.24 5.56
N GLY A 103 -11.37 -8.59 6.75
CA GLY A 103 -11.66 -9.99 7.09
C GLY A 103 -10.42 -10.84 7.40
N THR A 104 -9.22 -10.26 7.42
CA THR A 104 -7.98 -10.93 7.82
C THR A 104 -7.55 -10.53 9.24
N ASP A 105 -6.58 -11.25 9.80
CA ASP A 105 -5.97 -10.88 11.09
C ASP A 105 -4.89 -9.81 10.86
N PRO A 106 -4.93 -8.64 11.53
CA PRO A 106 -3.90 -7.60 11.39
C PRO A 106 -2.48 -8.09 11.67
N ARG A 107 -2.31 -9.21 12.39
CA ARG A 107 -1.02 -9.83 12.65
C ARG A 107 -0.26 -10.24 11.39
N ILE A 108 -0.95 -10.41 10.25
CA ILE A 108 -0.26 -10.71 8.99
C ILE A 108 0.75 -9.61 8.65
N SER A 109 0.39 -8.34 8.86
CA SER A 109 1.28 -7.20 8.59
C SER A 109 2.17 -6.90 9.79
N ILE A 110 1.62 -6.93 11.01
CA ILE A 110 2.37 -6.62 12.24
C ILE A 110 3.60 -7.50 12.37
N ASN A 111 3.45 -8.82 12.20
CA ASN A 111 4.56 -9.77 12.38
C ASN A 111 5.71 -9.52 11.39
N VAL A 112 5.40 -9.11 10.15
CA VAL A 112 6.40 -8.79 9.13
C VAL A 112 7.17 -7.53 9.53
N LEU A 113 6.46 -6.47 9.93
CA LEU A 113 7.07 -5.21 10.35
C LEU A 113 7.94 -5.38 11.61
N GLU A 114 7.43 -6.08 12.64
CA GLU A 114 8.18 -6.37 13.85
C GLU A 114 9.42 -7.20 13.56
N SER A 115 9.31 -8.20 12.68
CA SER A 115 10.46 -9.00 12.24
C SER A 115 11.46 -8.19 11.41
N ALA A 116 11.03 -7.13 10.74
CA ALA A 116 11.91 -6.17 10.08
C ALA A 116 12.60 -5.19 11.04
N GLY A 117 12.23 -5.20 12.32
CA GLY A 117 12.81 -4.37 13.38
C GLY A 117 12.05 -3.07 13.66
N LEU A 118 10.77 -3.00 13.26
CA LEU A 118 9.90 -1.85 13.53
C LEU A 118 8.98 -2.13 14.71
N GLU A 119 8.70 -1.10 15.51
CA GLU A 119 7.55 -1.06 16.41
C GLU A 119 6.32 -0.57 15.63
N VAL A 120 5.22 -1.31 15.68
CA VAL A 120 4.01 -0.94 14.94
C VAL A 120 3.20 0.07 15.76
N SER A 121 3.16 1.32 15.28
CA SER A 121 2.52 2.43 16.00
C SER A 121 1.00 2.48 15.81
N HIS A 122 0.53 2.12 14.61
CA HIS A 122 -0.89 2.11 14.25
C HIS A 122 -1.17 1.02 13.22
N VAL A 123 -2.37 0.43 13.31
CA VAL A 123 -2.86 -0.58 12.37
C VAL A 123 -4.29 -0.23 11.99
N LEU A 124 -4.57 -0.18 10.70
CA LEU A 124 -5.87 0.19 10.14
C LEU A 124 -6.29 -0.88 9.13
N ASP A 125 -7.57 -1.23 9.05
CA ASP A 125 -8.03 -1.96 7.87
C ASP A 125 -8.00 -1.03 6.66
N GLU A 126 -7.66 -1.55 5.49
CA GLU A 126 -7.44 -0.75 4.26
C GLU A 126 -8.63 0.18 3.93
N PRO A 127 -9.90 -0.27 3.97
CA PRO A 127 -11.00 0.61 3.64
C PRO A 127 -11.24 1.70 4.68
N THR A 128 -10.98 1.43 5.97
CA THR A 128 -11.00 2.47 7.01
C THR A 128 -9.89 3.48 6.79
N ALA A 129 -8.68 3.06 6.40
CA ALA A 129 -7.60 3.98 6.08
C ALA A 129 -7.99 4.96 4.95
N VAL A 130 -8.64 4.45 3.89
CA VAL A 130 -9.15 5.30 2.79
C VAL A 130 -10.29 6.21 3.28
N ALA A 131 -11.23 5.68 4.05
CA ALA A 131 -12.37 6.46 4.57
C ALA A 131 -11.91 7.62 5.47
N ASP A 132 -10.94 7.36 6.34
CA ASP A 132 -10.37 8.36 7.24
C ASP A 132 -9.54 9.41 6.48
N LEU A 133 -8.70 8.96 5.53
CA LEU A 133 -7.87 9.85 4.70
C LEU A 133 -8.73 10.84 3.90
N LEU A 134 -9.81 10.36 3.29
CA LEU A 134 -10.69 11.15 2.44
C LEU A 134 -11.86 11.79 3.20
N GLN A 135 -11.95 11.56 4.52
CA GLN A 135 -13.04 12.04 5.38
C GLN A 135 -14.43 11.71 4.80
N LEU A 136 -14.58 10.47 4.32
CA LEU A 136 -15.81 10.02 3.66
C LEU A 136 -16.95 9.94 4.67
N ASP A 137 -18.10 10.54 4.34
CA ASP A 137 -19.28 10.51 5.22
C ASP A 137 -20.32 9.46 4.78
N ASN A 138 -20.67 9.45 3.50
CA ASN A 138 -21.63 8.51 2.92
C ASN A 138 -21.11 8.09 1.53
N ALA A 139 -20.35 6.99 1.49
CA ALA A 139 -19.60 6.57 0.31
C ALA A 139 -19.48 5.03 0.21
N GLY A 140 -19.23 4.54 -1.00
CA GLY A 140 -18.70 3.19 -1.22
C GLY A 140 -17.24 3.30 -1.62
N VAL A 141 -16.38 2.48 -1.02
CA VAL A 141 -14.97 2.31 -1.40
C VAL A 141 -14.85 0.97 -2.11
N VAL A 142 -14.18 0.98 -3.26
CA VAL A 142 -13.84 -0.23 -4.03
C VAL A 142 -12.35 -0.16 -4.32
N ASP A 143 -11.57 -0.92 -3.56
CA ASP A 143 -10.12 -1.01 -3.72
C ASP A 143 -9.78 -2.24 -4.56
N ILE A 144 -9.37 -2.03 -5.81
CA ILE A 144 -9.07 -3.10 -6.76
C ILE A 144 -7.58 -3.36 -6.74
N GLY A 145 -7.18 -4.32 -5.89
CA GLY A 145 -5.81 -4.77 -5.76
C GLY A 145 -5.38 -5.75 -6.85
N GLY A 146 -4.27 -6.44 -6.58
CA GLY A 146 -3.71 -7.47 -7.45
C GLY A 146 -4.51 -8.77 -7.45
N GLY A 147 -4.61 -9.42 -6.29
CA GLY A 147 -5.33 -10.68 -6.10
C GLY A 147 -6.77 -10.51 -5.59
N THR A 148 -7.02 -9.42 -4.87
CA THR A 148 -8.24 -9.19 -4.09
C THR A 148 -8.84 -7.81 -4.37
N THR A 149 -10.13 -7.68 -4.12
CA THR A 149 -10.87 -6.42 -4.26
C THR A 149 -11.64 -6.15 -2.97
N GLY A 150 -11.14 -5.20 -2.19
CA GLY A 150 -11.79 -4.75 -0.97
C GLY A 150 -13.00 -3.85 -1.28
N ILE A 151 -14.12 -4.10 -0.61
CA ILE A 151 -15.34 -3.31 -0.74
C ILE A 151 -15.76 -2.84 0.65
N ALA A 152 -16.04 -1.53 0.79
CA ALA A 152 -16.58 -0.99 2.03
C ALA A 152 -17.71 0.02 1.81
N ILE A 153 -18.62 0.09 2.79
CA ILE A 153 -19.70 1.07 2.86
C ILE A 153 -19.49 1.97 4.06
N VAL A 154 -19.24 3.25 3.78
CA VAL A 154 -19.11 4.31 4.78
C VAL A 154 -20.46 4.98 4.98
N LYS A 155 -20.93 5.07 6.23
CA LYS A 155 -22.15 5.80 6.62
C LYS A 155 -21.89 6.61 7.88
N LYS A 156 -22.25 7.90 7.86
CA LYS A 156 -22.05 8.83 8.97
C LYS A 156 -20.58 8.89 9.43
N GLY A 157 -19.66 8.92 8.46
CA GLY A 157 -18.22 8.99 8.74
C GLY A 157 -17.61 7.69 9.27
N LYS A 158 -18.30 6.55 9.16
CA LYS A 158 -17.83 5.27 9.70
C LYS A 158 -18.02 4.14 8.70
N VAL A 159 -17.04 3.25 8.61
CA VAL A 159 -17.19 1.98 7.87
C VAL A 159 -18.23 1.12 8.59
N THR A 160 -19.33 0.83 7.90
CA THR A 160 -20.47 0.02 8.42
C THR A 160 -20.53 -1.38 7.83
N TYR A 161 -19.82 -1.59 6.73
CA TYR A 161 -19.65 -2.87 6.07
C TYR A 161 -18.28 -2.87 5.39
N SER A 162 -17.58 -3.99 5.47
CA SER A 162 -16.32 -4.23 4.80
C SER A 162 -16.26 -5.71 4.42
N ALA A 163 -15.82 -6.00 3.21
CA ALA A 163 -15.66 -7.35 2.68
C ALA A 163 -14.53 -7.36 1.65
N ASP A 164 -14.07 -8.56 1.32
CA ASP A 164 -13.07 -8.78 0.28
C ASP A 164 -13.57 -9.84 -0.70
N GLU A 165 -13.35 -9.61 -1.97
CA GLU A 165 -13.68 -10.50 -3.08
C GLU A 165 -12.40 -11.01 -3.74
N ALA A 166 -12.33 -12.31 -4.05
CA ALA A 166 -11.18 -12.94 -4.68
C ALA A 166 -11.09 -12.62 -6.19
N THR A 167 -10.96 -11.34 -6.51
CA THR A 167 -10.80 -10.80 -7.86
C THR A 167 -9.90 -9.57 -7.87
N GLY A 168 -9.29 -9.24 -9.02
CA GLY A 168 -8.35 -8.11 -9.09
C GLY A 168 -7.53 -8.08 -10.37
N GLY A 169 -6.44 -7.30 -10.35
CA GLY A 169 -5.54 -7.09 -11.48
C GLY A 169 -4.89 -8.37 -12.04
N HIS A 170 -4.75 -9.43 -11.24
CA HIS A 170 -4.25 -10.74 -11.67
C HIS A 170 -5.20 -11.38 -12.70
N HIS A 171 -6.51 -11.28 -12.49
CA HIS A 171 -7.52 -11.80 -13.42
C HIS A 171 -7.50 -11.06 -14.77
N ILE A 172 -7.16 -9.78 -14.77
CA ILE A 172 -6.93 -9.00 -16.00
C ILE A 172 -5.72 -9.57 -16.74
N SER A 173 -4.61 -9.81 -16.03
CA SER A 173 -3.39 -10.36 -16.62
C SER A 173 -3.58 -11.78 -17.15
N LEU A 174 -4.34 -12.63 -16.45
CA LEU A 174 -4.74 -13.96 -16.94
C LEU A 174 -5.54 -13.86 -18.25
N THR A 175 -6.49 -12.93 -18.32
CA THR A 175 -7.29 -12.71 -19.54
C THR A 175 -6.41 -12.24 -20.71
N LEU A 176 -5.48 -11.32 -20.45
CA LEU A 176 -4.52 -10.84 -21.45
C LEU A 176 -3.58 -11.96 -21.92
N ALA A 177 -3.04 -12.75 -21.00
CA ALA A 177 -2.16 -13.88 -21.29
C ALA A 177 -2.87 -14.91 -22.18
N GLY A 178 -4.09 -15.31 -21.80
CA GLY A 178 -4.89 -16.27 -22.56
C GLY A 178 -5.22 -15.78 -23.97
N ASN A 179 -5.67 -14.51 -24.10
CA ASN A 179 -6.01 -13.92 -25.40
C ASN A 179 -4.78 -13.79 -26.32
N ARG A 180 -3.62 -13.40 -25.77
CA ARG A 180 -2.41 -13.12 -26.54
C ARG A 180 -1.46 -14.30 -26.69
N ARG A 181 -1.71 -15.40 -25.97
CA ARG A 181 -0.83 -16.59 -25.91
C ARG A 181 0.60 -16.23 -25.49
N ILE A 182 0.71 -15.33 -24.52
CA ILE A 182 1.97 -14.92 -23.88
C ILE A 182 1.99 -15.46 -22.45
N SER A 183 3.15 -15.46 -21.81
CA SER A 183 3.23 -15.85 -20.40
C SER A 183 2.48 -14.85 -19.50
N LEU A 184 2.10 -15.28 -18.29
CA LEU A 184 1.45 -14.39 -17.33
C LEU A 184 2.35 -13.20 -16.95
N GLU A 185 3.65 -13.43 -16.82
CA GLU A 185 4.63 -12.38 -16.55
C GLU A 185 4.67 -11.35 -17.69
N GLU A 186 4.74 -11.81 -18.95
CA GLU A 186 4.69 -10.92 -20.11
C GLU A 186 3.36 -10.15 -20.19
N ALA A 187 2.24 -10.77 -19.82
CA ALA A 187 0.94 -10.11 -19.77
C ALA A 187 0.86 -9.05 -18.66
N GLU A 188 1.44 -9.31 -17.49
CA GLU A 188 1.54 -8.33 -16.40
C GLU A 188 2.40 -7.13 -16.82
N GLN A 189 3.57 -7.39 -17.42
CA GLN A 189 4.41 -6.34 -17.98
C GLN A 189 3.68 -5.56 -19.09
N TYR A 190 2.91 -6.24 -19.93
CA TYR A 190 2.11 -5.60 -20.97
C TYR A 190 1.01 -4.70 -20.38
N LYS A 191 0.30 -5.16 -19.35
CA LYS A 191 -0.75 -4.39 -18.64
C LYS A 191 -0.19 -3.11 -18.02
N ARG A 192 1.00 -3.17 -17.42
CA ARG A 192 1.63 -2.05 -16.71
C ARG A 192 2.23 -0.98 -17.62
N ARG A 193 2.50 -1.31 -18.89
CA ARG A 193 3.00 -0.33 -19.86
C ARG A 193 1.87 0.66 -20.20
N SER A 194 1.88 1.81 -19.55
CA SER A 194 1.15 2.99 -20.00
C SER A 194 1.78 3.52 -21.30
N ARG A 195 0.94 3.85 -22.29
CA ARG A 195 1.33 4.71 -23.41
C ARG A 195 1.53 6.14 -22.94
#